data_AF-A0A1P8FMA7-F1
#
_entry.id   AF-A0A1P8FMA7-F1
#
_cell.length_a   1.000
_cell.length_b   1.000
_cell.length_c   1.000
_cell.angle_alpha   90.00
_cell.angle_beta   90.00
_cell.angle_gamma   90.00
#
_symmetry.space_group_name_H-M   'P 1'
#
loop_
_entity.id
_entity.type
_entity.pdbx_description
1 polymer ?
#
loop_
_entity_poly.entity_id
_entity_poly.type
_entity_poly.pdbx_seq_one_letter_code
_entity_poly.pdbx_strand_id
1 'polypeptide(L)'
;MTAMHRIPYVLLALFSMASLESLAAEALGIVPARPVAGEPFVLVYNGEARTPLNGYFNLQSTVTASGANLLLSTDVDAPIGVRAPCFGCEYTNRYQTFASATVVAPGTYALSRSIRDKQGLLQEVVSNLVVDPPRAAATPQFRNLSGNYFAADENGAGVNVIQSADGQLFVVWATYGSGPYVQNSNYSPDVEATWLVISNGKWISPTEFQGVMYTTIGGPYASPWDASKFYASPFGVMNLRFTDRNLVDMDAQFAYNGARKQKRLSRLPF
;
A
#
# COMPACT_ATOMS: atom_id res chain seq x y z
N MET A 1 -68.29 27.80 -22.85
CA MET A 1 -67.81 26.42 -23.10
C MET A 1 -66.60 26.56 -24.01
N THR A 2 -65.34 26.31 -23.67
CA THR A 2 -64.78 25.28 -22.79
C THR A 2 -63.35 25.75 -22.44
N ALA A 3 -63.01 25.90 -21.15
CA ALA A 3 -61.67 26.29 -20.72
C ALA A 3 -60.81 25.04 -20.54
N MET A 4 -59.78 24.91 -21.38
CA MET A 4 -58.88 23.76 -21.45
C MET A 4 -57.80 23.88 -20.36
N HIS A 5 -57.99 23.19 -19.24
CA HIS A 5 -56.99 23.06 -18.18
C HIS A 5 -55.87 22.10 -18.61
N ARG A 6 -54.65 22.62 -18.79
CA ARG A 6 -53.44 21.81 -18.98
C ARG A 6 -52.77 21.59 -17.63
N ILE A 7 -52.78 20.34 -17.16
CA ILE A 7 -51.99 19.89 -16.01
C ILE A 7 -50.57 19.57 -16.53
N PRO A 8 -49.51 20.25 -16.07
CA PRO A 8 -48.15 19.84 -16.40
C PRO A 8 -47.82 18.55 -15.64
N TYR A 9 -47.48 17.51 -16.40
CA TYR A 9 -46.94 16.25 -15.88
C TYR A 9 -45.61 16.52 -15.18
N VAL A 10 -45.58 16.35 -13.85
CA VAL A 10 -44.33 16.25 -13.09
C VAL A 10 -43.76 14.87 -13.38
N LEU A 11 -42.74 14.82 -14.24
CA LEU A 11 -41.97 13.62 -14.53
C LEU A 11 -41.14 13.28 -13.29
N LEU A 12 -41.69 12.42 -12.42
CA LEU A 12 -40.97 11.88 -11.28
C LEU A 12 -39.94 10.88 -11.81
N ALA A 13 -38.69 11.31 -11.99
CA ALA A 13 -37.59 10.42 -12.30
C ALA A 13 -37.36 9.50 -11.08
N LEU A 14 -37.95 8.30 -11.12
CA LEU A 14 -37.53 7.21 -10.26
C LEU A 14 -36.08 6.88 -10.62
N PHE A 15 -35.14 7.38 -9.82
CA PHE A 15 -33.82 6.78 -9.74
C PHE A 15 -34.02 5.34 -9.26
N SER A 16 -33.93 4.40 -10.18
CA SER A 16 -33.74 3.00 -9.82
C SER A 16 -32.43 2.93 -9.03
N MET A 17 -32.52 2.77 -7.72
CA MET A 17 -31.41 2.22 -6.96
C MET A 17 -31.20 0.82 -7.51
N ALA A 18 -30.27 0.68 -8.46
CA ALA A 18 -29.75 -0.61 -8.85
C ALA A 18 -29.26 -1.25 -7.55
N SER A 19 -29.94 -2.29 -7.10
CA SER A 19 -29.50 -3.08 -5.95
C SER A 19 -28.10 -3.56 -6.26
N LEU A 20 -27.12 -3.07 -5.49
CA LEU A 20 -25.78 -3.62 -5.45
C LEU A 20 -25.92 -5.08 -5.03
N GLU A 21 -25.98 -5.98 -6.02
CA GLU A 21 -25.78 -7.40 -5.78
C GLU A 21 -24.42 -7.52 -5.08
N SER A 22 -24.43 -8.03 -3.86
CA SER A 22 -23.25 -8.12 -3.02
C SER A 22 -22.13 -8.86 -3.75
N LEU A 23 -21.14 -8.10 -4.20
CA LEU A 23 -19.85 -8.64 -4.59
C LEU A 23 -19.30 -9.44 -3.40
N ALA A 24 -18.70 -10.60 -3.66
CA ALA A 24 -18.24 -11.53 -2.64
C ALA A 24 -17.42 -10.81 -1.56
N ALA A 25 -17.62 -11.19 -0.29
CA ALA A 25 -17.05 -10.55 0.91
C ALA A 25 -15.64 -9.98 0.67
N GLU A 26 -15.60 -8.67 0.50
CA GLU A 26 -14.38 -7.92 0.19
C GLU A 26 -13.41 -8.04 1.36
N ALA A 27 -12.18 -8.48 1.09
CA ALA A 27 -11.19 -8.72 2.13
C ALA A 27 -10.30 -7.50 2.29
N LEU A 28 -10.58 -6.70 3.31
CA LEU A 28 -9.65 -5.71 3.83
C LEU A 28 -8.56 -6.41 4.67
N GLY A 29 -7.31 -6.28 4.25
CA GLY A 29 -6.13 -6.66 5.01
C GLY A 29 -5.47 -5.45 5.69
N ILE A 30 -4.84 -5.68 6.84
CA ILE A 30 -4.08 -4.67 7.58
C ILE A 30 -2.73 -5.28 7.96
N VAL A 31 -1.64 -4.57 7.70
CA VAL A 31 -0.26 -5.02 7.96
C VAL A 31 0.52 -3.93 8.72
N PRO A 32 0.95 -4.16 9.97
CA PRO A 32 0.65 -5.34 10.79
C PRO A 32 -0.83 -5.41 11.18
N ALA A 33 -1.35 -6.61 11.48
CA ALA A 33 -2.77 -6.82 11.81
C ALA A 33 -3.27 -6.01 13.00
N ARG A 34 -2.36 -5.58 13.90
CA ARG A 34 -2.62 -4.67 15.02
C ARG A 34 -1.72 -3.45 14.89
N PRO A 35 -2.14 -2.40 14.19
CA PRO A 35 -1.35 -1.18 14.10
C PRO A 35 -1.26 -0.49 15.45
N VAL A 36 -0.20 0.27 15.62
CA VAL A 36 0.12 1.02 16.83
C VAL A 36 0.04 2.51 16.53
N ALA A 37 -0.49 3.29 17.46
CA ALA A 37 -0.58 4.73 17.29
C ALA A 37 0.82 5.37 17.11
N GLY A 38 0.94 6.22 16.09
CA GLY A 38 2.19 6.86 15.69
C GLY A 38 3.18 5.95 14.97
N GLU A 39 2.77 4.75 14.56
CA GLU A 39 3.54 3.84 13.70
C GLU A 39 2.83 3.67 12.34
N PRO A 40 3.57 3.59 11.23
CA PRO A 40 2.97 3.42 9.93
C PRO A 40 2.50 1.96 9.72
N PHE A 41 1.35 1.79 9.08
CA PHE A 41 0.81 0.49 8.68
C PHE A 41 0.28 0.55 7.25
N VAL A 42 0.07 -0.61 6.64
CA VAL A 42 -0.46 -0.75 5.28
C VAL A 42 -1.87 -1.32 5.35
N LEU A 43 -2.80 -0.66 4.67
CA LEU A 43 -4.11 -1.17 4.33
C LEU A 43 -4.05 -1.80 2.95
N VAL A 44 -4.59 -3.00 2.83
CA VAL A 44 -4.77 -3.71 1.58
C VAL A 44 -6.24 -3.93 1.37
N TYR A 45 -6.70 -3.58 0.18
CA TYR A 45 -8.08 -3.82 -0.17
C TYR A 45 -8.14 -4.62 -1.46
N ASN A 46 -8.95 -5.67 -1.45
CA ASN A 46 -9.23 -6.49 -2.62
C ASN A 46 -10.70 -6.31 -2.98
N GLY A 47 -10.99 -5.89 -4.20
CA GLY A 47 -12.36 -5.69 -4.66
C GLY A 47 -12.54 -5.98 -6.14
N GLU A 48 -13.78 -5.83 -6.58
CA GLU A 48 -14.17 -5.96 -7.99
C GLU A 48 -14.77 -4.63 -8.46
N ALA A 49 -14.39 -4.18 -9.65
CA ALA A 49 -14.92 -2.96 -10.25
C ALA A 49 -15.22 -3.20 -11.72
N ARG A 50 -16.31 -2.57 -12.19
CA ARG A 50 -16.60 -2.50 -13.62
C ARG A 50 -15.75 -1.40 -14.23
N THR A 51 -14.78 -1.78 -15.05
CA THR A 51 -13.95 -0.80 -15.75
C THR A 51 -13.93 -1.10 -17.25
N PRO A 52 -13.73 -0.09 -18.10
CA PRO A 52 -13.60 -0.29 -19.55
C PRO A 52 -12.26 -0.92 -19.95
N LEU A 53 -11.44 -1.29 -18.98
CA LEU A 53 -10.10 -1.82 -19.16
C LEU A 53 -10.13 -3.31 -18.84
N ASN A 54 -9.39 -4.13 -19.58
CA ASN A 54 -9.24 -5.54 -19.25
C ASN A 54 -7.90 -5.73 -18.54
N GLY A 55 -7.92 -6.28 -17.32
CA GLY A 55 -6.72 -6.71 -16.59
C GLY A 55 -6.65 -6.25 -15.14
N TYR A 56 -5.61 -6.71 -14.46
CA TYR A 56 -5.25 -6.26 -13.11
C TYR A 56 -4.52 -4.92 -13.19
N PHE A 57 -5.01 -3.92 -12.48
CA PHE A 57 -4.36 -2.61 -12.36
C PHE A 57 -4.11 -2.29 -10.89
N ASN A 58 -2.92 -1.76 -10.60
CA ASN A 58 -2.60 -1.20 -9.30
C ASN A 58 -3.19 0.20 -9.25
N LEU A 59 -4.11 0.42 -8.30
CA LEU A 59 -4.64 1.74 -8.03
C LEU A 59 -3.98 2.30 -6.79
N GLN A 60 -3.74 3.61 -6.82
CA GLN A 60 -3.36 4.32 -5.62
C GLN A 60 -4.61 4.56 -4.79
N SER A 61 -4.54 4.19 -3.52
CA SER A 61 -5.49 4.65 -2.54
C SER A 61 -4.82 5.69 -1.63
N THR A 62 -5.61 6.66 -1.17
CA THR A 62 -5.21 7.59 -0.11
C THR A 62 -6.00 7.27 1.14
N VAL A 63 -5.39 7.47 2.31
CA VAL A 63 -6.06 7.32 3.60
C VAL A 63 -6.14 8.68 4.24
N THR A 64 -7.35 9.07 4.62
CA THR A 64 -7.58 10.28 5.43
C THR A 64 -8.18 9.88 6.77
N ALA A 65 -7.70 10.49 7.85
CA ALA A 65 -8.21 10.29 9.20
C ALA A 65 -9.02 11.52 9.63
N SER A 66 -10.22 11.31 10.16
CA SER A 66 -11.08 12.36 10.70
C SER A 66 -11.78 11.86 11.98
N GLY A 67 -11.27 12.29 13.13
CA GLY A 67 -11.72 11.79 14.43
C GLY A 67 -11.51 10.28 14.54
N ALA A 68 -12.58 9.54 14.83
CA ALA A 68 -12.59 8.08 14.90
C ALA A 68 -12.93 7.41 13.55
N ASN A 69 -12.80 8.13 12.43
CA ASN A 69 -13.04 7.58 11.10
C ASN A 69 -11.75 7.57 10.28
N LEU A 70 -11.55 6.48 9.55
CA LEU A 70 -10.56 6.38 8.50
C LEU A 70 -11.28 6.20 7.18
N LEU A 71 -10.91 6.98 6.17
CA LEU A 71 -11.45 6.87 4.83
C LEU A 71 -10.34 6.45 3.86
N LEU A 72 -10.47 5.24 3.32
CA LEU A 72 -9.67 4.75 2.19
C LEU A 72 -10.33 5.21 0.89
N SER A 73 -9.76 6.20 0.22
CA SER A 73 -10.25 6.70 -1.06
C SER A 73 -9.47 6.07 -2.21
N THR A 74 -10.17 5.51 -3.19
CA THR A 74 -9.59 4.93 -4.42
C THR A 74 -10.23 5.60 -5.63
N ASP A 75 -9.41 6.10 -6.55
CA ASP A 75 -9.86 6.59 -7.84
C ASP A 75 -9.55 5.50 -8.89
N VAL A 76 -10.60 4.89 -9.46
CA VAL A 76 -10.43 3.83 -10.47
C VAL A 76 -10.35 4.38 -11.89
N ASP A 77 -10.65 5.67 -12.10
CA ASP A 77 -10.69 6.32 -13.41
C ASP A 77 -9.33 6.87 -13.86
N ALA A 78 -8.35 6.93 -12.94
CA ALA A 78 -6.97 7.30 -13.22
C ALA A 78 -5.98 6.13 -13.03
N PRO A 79 -6.14 5.01 -13.75
CA PRO A 79 -5.31 3.83 -13.55
C PRO A 79 -3.87 4.06 -13.99
N ILE A 80 -2.93 3.54 -13.21
CA ILE A 80 -1.50 3.67 -13.47
C ILE A 80 -1.10 2.65 -14.55
N GLY A 81 -0.69 3.13 -15.73
CA GLY A 81 0.07 2.32 -16.71
C GLY A 81 -0.72 1.46 -17.71
N VAL A 82 -1.94 1.84 -18.09
CA VAL A 82 -2.79 0.98 -18.94
C VAL A 82 -2.60 1.20 -20.44
N ARG A 83 -2.63 0.08 -21.19
CA ARG A 83 -2.78 0.09 -22.65
C ARG A 83 -4.22 0.45 -23.04
N ALA A 84 -4.38 1.05 -24.22
CA ALA A 84 -5.64 1.62 -24.70
C ALA A 84 -6.85 0.66 -24.56
N PRO A 85 -8.01 1.14 -24.08
CA PRO A 85 -9.22 0.34 -23.90
C PRO A 85 -9.77 -0.17 -25.23
N CYS A 86 -10.53 -1.28 -25.21
CA CYS A 86 -11.52 -1.50 -26.25
C CYS A 86 -12.73 -0.60 -25.99
N PHE A 87 -13.11 0.20 -26.98
CA PHE A 87 -14.27 1.08 -26.87
C PHE A 87 -15.56 0.24 -26.72
N GLY A 88 -16.29 0.43 -25.62
CA GLY A 88 -17.61 -0.16 -25.40
C GLY A 88 -17.64 -1.49 -24.66
N CYS A 89 -16.51 -2.03 -24.23
CA CYS A 89 -16.47 -3.21 -23.36
C CYS A 89 -16.54 -2.78 -21.89
N GLU A 90 -17.39 -3.41 -21.07
CA GLU A 90 -17.25 -3.38 -19.61
C GLU A 90 -16.67 -4.73 -19.14
N TYR A 91 -15.63 -4.68 -18.33
CA TYR A 91 -15.07 -5.85 -17.68
C TYR A 91 -15.24 -5.73 -16.17
N THR A 92 -15.65 -6.82 -15.53
CA THR A 92 -15.52 -6.96 -14.07
C THR A 92 -14.07 -7.37 -13.80
N ASN A 93 -13.27 -6.43 -13.30
CA ASN A 93 -11.88 -6.71 -12.94
C ASN A 93 -11.74 -6.78 -11.44
N ARG A 94 -10.95 -7.75 -10.99
CA ARG A 94 -10.40 -7.76 -9.65
C ARG A 94 -9.26 -6.77 -9.59
N TYR A 95 -9.23 -5.96 -8.55
CA TYR A 95 -8.11 -5.07 -8.28
C TYR A 95 -7.72 -5.18 -6.81
N GLN A 96 -6.45 -4.86 -6.58
CA GLN A 96 -5.89 -4.73 -5.26
C GLN A 96 -5.35 -3.32 -5.11
N THR A 97 -5.63 -2.69 -3.99
CA THR A 97 -5.07 -1.37 -3.66
C THR A 97 -4.32 -1.42 -2.36
N PHE A 98 -3.33 -0.55 -2.28
CA PHE A 98 -2.47 -0.41 -1.13
C PHE A 98 -2.44 1.05 -0.71
N ALA A 99 -2.54 1.29 0.59
CA ALA A 99 -2.29 2.61 1.16
C ALA A 99 -1.55 2.46 2.47
N SER A 100 -0.57 3.34 2.70
CA SER A 100 0.03 3.49 4.01
C SER A 100 -0.73 4.54 4.80
N ALA A 101 -0.83 4.32 6.10
CA ALA A 101 -1.48 5.24 7.02
C ALA A 101 -0.67 5.33 8.32
N THR A 102 -0.84 6.42 9.03
CA THR A 102 -0.37 6.58 10.42
C THR A 102 -1.45 7.33 11.18
N VAL A 103 -1.93 6.74 12.26
CA VAL A 103 -2.90 7.38 13.15
C VAL A 103 -2.23 7.77 14.45
N VAL A 104 -2.51 8.96 14.97
CA VAL A 104 -1.77 9.51 16.13
C VAL A 104 -2.35 9.04 17.46
N ALA A 105 -3.67 8.82 17.52
CA ALA A 105 -4.35 8.38 18.73
C ALA A 105 -4.65 6.86 18.67
N PRO A 106 -4.59 6.15 19.80
CA PRO A 106 -5.11 4.80 19.88
C PRO A 106 -6.64 4.82 19.94
N GLY A 107 -7.25 3.68 19.63
CA GLY A 107 -8.70 3.53 19.71
C GLY A 107 -9.28 2.62 18.64
N THR A 108 -10.60 2.60 18.56
CA THR A 108 -11.32 1.91 17.48
C THR A 108 -11.76 2.94 16.45
N TYR A 109 -11.40 2.70 15.20
CA TYR A 109 -11.72 3.54 14.07
C TYR A 109 -12.75 2.84 13.17
N ALA A 110 -13.80 3.55 12.79
CA ALA A 110 -14.66 3.12 11.68
C ALA A 110 -13.89 3.33 10.38
N LEU A 111 -13.59 2.24 9.68
CA LEU A 111 -12.90 2.29 8.40
C LEU A 111 -13.93 2.24 7.28
N SER A 112 -14.09 3.38 6.63
CA SER A 112 -14.89 3.56 5.44
C SER A 112 -14.00 3.54 4.20
N ARG A 113 -14.63 3.24 3.08
CA ARG A 113 -14.01 3.24 1.78
C ARG A 113 -14.84 4.06 0.83
N SER A 114 -14.16 4.76 -0.07
CA SER A 114 -14.77 5.49 -1.16
C SER A 114 -14.10 5.08 -2.46
N ILE A 115 -14.90 4.61 -3.43
CA ILE A 115 -14.50 4.42 -4.81
C ILE A 115 -15.13 5.53 -5.62
N ARG A 116 -14.33 6.19 -6.44
CA ARG A 116 -14.84 6.99 -7.55
C ARG A 116 -14.65 6.22 -8.85
N ASP A 117 -15.74 5.92 -9.52
CA ASP A 117 -15.79 5.36 -10.87
C ASP A 117 -16.64 6.24 -11.80
N LYS A 118 -16.83 5.80 -13.06
CA LYS A 118 -17.64 6.51 -14.06
C LYS A 118 -19.11 6.62 -13.69
N GLN A 119 -19.60 5.76 -12.80
CA GLN A 119 -20.99 5.70 -12.34
C GLN A 119 -21.20 6.61 -11.12
N GLY A 120 -20.12 7.03 -10.45
CA GLY A 120 -20.13 8.05 -9.41
C GLY A 120 -19.24 7.70 -8.23
N LEU A 121 -19.61 8.25 -7.06
CA LEU A 121 -18.94 7.94 -5.79
C LEU A 121 -19.70 6.82 -5.09
N LEU A 122 -19.05 5.68 -4.88
CA LEU A 122 -19.54 4.61 -4.01
C LEU A 122 -18.80 4.69 -2.69
N GLN A 123 -19.53 4.88 -1.59
CA GLN A 123 -18.95 4.90 -0.24
C GLN A 123 -19.58 3.81 0.62
N GLU A 124 -18.75 3.02 1.29
CA GLU A 124 -19.18 1.91 2.14
C GLU A 124 -18.36 1.87 3.43
N VAL A 125 -18.99 1.49 4.56
CA VAL A 125 -18.28 1.17 5.80
C VAL A 125 -17.81 -0.28 5.69
N VAL A 126 -16.49 -0.47 5.70
CA VAL A 126 -15.89 -1.77 5.39
C VAL A 126 -15.62 -2.56 6.67
N SER A 127 -15.13 -1.92 7.73
CA SER A 127 -14.74 -2.63 8.96
C SER A 127 -14.49 -1.67 10.14
N ASN A 128 -14.22 -2.23 11.31
CA ASN A 128 -13.62 -1.53 12.45
C ASN A 128 -12.13 -1.86 12.54
N LEU A 129 -11.29 -0.83 12.68
CA LEU A 129 -9.85 -0.98 12.92
C LEU A 129 -9.54 -0.65 14.38
N VAL A 130 -8.88 -1.57 15.09
CA VAL A 130 -8.35 -1.31 16.43
C VAL A 130 -6.88 -0.91 16.33
N VAL A 131 -6.54 0.23 16.93
CA VAL A 131 -5.19 0.80 16.98
C VAL A 131 -4.72 0.78 18.43
N ASP A 132 -3.58 0.12 18.64
CA ASP A 132 -2.98 -0.05 19.95
C ASP A 132 -2.30 1.25 20.47
N PRO A 133 -2.17 1.41 21.80
CA PRO A 133 -1.47 2.54 22.42
C PRO A 133 -0.06 2.76 21.86
N PRO A 134 0.41 4.01 21.74
CA PRO A 134 1.72 4.31 21.20
C PRO A 134 2.81 3.67 22.06
N ARG A 135 3.82 3.09 21.42
CA ARG A 135 5.05 2.67 22.11
C ARG A 135 5.82 3.90 22.59
N ALA A 136 6.57 3.71 23.68
CA ALA A 136 7.53 4.71 24.14
C ALA A 136 8.50 5.05 23.00
N ALA A 137 8.83 6.32 22.85
CA ALA A 137 9.85 6.73 21.89
C ALA A 137 11.17 6.05 22.24
N ALA A 138 11.79 5.38 21.27
CA ALA A 138 13.09 4.76 21.45
C ALA A 138 14.16 5.53 20.69
N THR A 139 15.32 5.69 21.32
CA THR A 139 16.53 6.12 20.63
C THR A 139 17.34 4.89 20.26
N PRO A 140 17.98 4.86 19.07
CA PRO A 140 18.79 3.71 18.70
C PRO A 140 19.92 3.50 19.71
N GLN A 141 20.20 2.25 20.06
CA GLN A 141 21.35 1.84 20.87
C GLN A 141 22.63 1.84 20.01
N PHE A 142 22.52 1.38 18.77
CA PHE A 142 23.65 1.28 17.87
C PHE A 142 23.77 2.50 16.96
N ARG A 143 25.02 2.83 16.61
CA ARG A 143 25.40 3.90 15.67
C ARG A 143 26.33 3.31 14.62
N ASN A 144 26.53 4.07 13.54
CA ASN A 144 27.33 3.68 12.39
C ASN A 144 26.79 2.42 11.71
N LEU A 145 25.46 2.34 11.57
CA LEU A 145 24.77 1.21 10.96
C LEU A 145 24.84 1.21 9.42
N SER A 146 25.34 2.28 8.79
CA SER A 146 25.41 2.40 7.34
C SER A 146 26.25 1.28 6.72
N GLY A 147 25.70 0.50 5.81
CA GLY A 147 26.40 -0.63 5.19
C GLY A 147 25.48 -1.51 4.35
N ASN A 148 26.08 -2.50 3.68
CA ASN A 148 25.35 -3.56 2.99
C ASN A 148 25.28 -4.79 3.91
N TYR A 149 24.08 -5.30 4.17
CA TYR A 149 23.82 -6.49 4.98
C TYR A 149 23.25 -7.59 4.09
N PHE A 150 23.81 -8.79 4.15
CA PHE A 150 23.41 -9.89 3.28
C PHE A 150 23.34 -11.21 4.05
N ALA A 151 22.61 -12.18 3.49
CA ALA A 151 22.63 -13.55 3.95
C ALA A 151 23.56 -14.35 3.03
N ALA A 152 24.47 -15.14 3.59
CA ALA A 152 25.44 -15.91 2.81
C ALA A 152 24.79 -16.99 1.92
N ASP A 153 23.54 -17.36 2.21
CA ASP A 153 22.74 -18.33 1.46
C ASP A 153 21.90 -17.69 0.34
N GLU A 154 21.96 -16.36 0.14
CA GLU A 154 21.12 -15.64 -0.82
C GLU A 154 21.96 -14.69 -1.69
N ASN A 155 22.70 -15.29 -2.64
CA ASN A 155 23.54 -14.55 -3.58
C ASN A 155 22.72 -13.50 -4.35
N GLY A 156 23.18 -12.25 -4.34
CA GLY A 156 22.58 -11.14 -5.08
C GLY A 156 21.41 -10.44 -4.36
N ALA A 157 20.95 -10.93 -3.21
CA ALA A 157 19.98 -10.23 -2.36
C ALA A 157 20.68 -9.58 -1.15
N GLY A 158 20.12 -8.49 -0.65
CA GLY A 158 20.68 -7.80 0.51
C GLY A 158 19.99 -6.49 0.84
N VAL A 159 20.24 -6.02 2.06
CA VAL A 159 19.70 -4.79 2.62
C VAL A 159 20.82 -3.77 2.74
N ASN A 160 20.72 -2.68 1.99
CA ASN A 160 21.54 -1.50 2.19
C ASN A 160 20.88 -0.58 3.20
N VAL A 161 21.64 -0.19 4.23
CA VAL A 161 21.21 0.76 5.26
C VAL A 161 22.07 2.00 5.15
N ILE A 162 21.45 3.17 5.25
CA ILE A 162 22.10 4.46 5.45
C ILE A 162 21.53 5.06 6.72
N GLN A 163 22.38 5.37 7.69
CA GLN A 163 22.00 6.02 8.94
C GLN A 163 22.41 7.50 8.90
N SER A 164 21.46 8.40 9.11
CA SER A 164 21.71 9.84 9.30
C SER A 164 22.23 10.17 10.71
N ALA A 165 22.65 11.41 10.92
CA ALA A 165 23.26 11.86 12.17
C ALA A 165 22.31 11.77 13.39
N ASP A 166 21.01 11.94 13.17
CA ASP A 166 19.95 11.79 14.18
C ASP A 166 19.56 10.31 14.44
N GLY A 167 20.15 9.38 13.70
CA GLY A 167 19.92 7.94 13.85
C GLY A 167 18.76 7.40 13.00
N GLN A 168 18.10 8.23 12.18
CA GLN A 168 17.10 7.77 11.22
C GLN A 168 17.74 6.86 10.16
N LEU A 169 17.00 5.85 9.70
CA LEU A 169 17.46 4.93 8.66
C LEU A 169 16.74 5.18 7.34
N PHE A 170 17.51 5.18 6.26
CA PHE A 170 17.05 4.94 4.90
C PHE A 170 17.49 3.52 4.51
N VAL A 171 16.54 2.69 4.07
CA VAL A 171 16.79 1.26 3.80
C VAL A 171 16.39 0.94 2.38
N VAL A 172 17.25 0.19 1.68
CA VAL A 172 16.96 -0.39 0.36
C VAL A 172 17.19 -1.89 0.43
N TRP A 173 16.20 -2.68 0.03
CA TRP A 173 16.28 -4.12 -0.02
C TRP A 173 16.17 -4.61 -1.47
N ALA A 174 17.24 -5.22 -1.96
CA ALA A 174 17.24 -5.99 -3.20
C ALA A 174 16.84 -7.44 -2.89
N THR A 175 15.80 -7.95 -3.56
CA THR A 175 15.29 -9.31 -3.37
C THR A 175 14.74 -9.87 -4.69
N TYR A 176 14.45 -11.16 -4.72
CA TYR A 176 13.83 -11.86 -5.84
C TYR A 176 12.47 -12.45 -5.43
N GLY A 177 11.60 -12.69 -6.41
CA GLY A 177 10.41 -13.54 -6.23
C GLY A 177 9.33 -12.99 -5.29
N SER A 178 9.48 -11.76 -4.83
CA SER A 178 8.58 -11.16 -3.85
C SER A 178 7.65 -10.12 -4.46
N GLY A 179 7.77 -9.80 -5.75
CA GLY A 179 7.01 -8.77 -6.43
C GLY A 179 5.52 -9.12 -6.61
N PRO A 180 4.65 -8.11 -6.78
CA PRO A 180 3.27 -8.38 -7.16
C PRO A 180 3.29 -8.97 -8.58
N TYR A 181 2.52 -10.03 -8.81
CA TYR A 181 2.50 -10.74 -10.10
C TYR A 181 2.26 -9.76 -11.25
N VAL A 182 3.29 -9.51 -12.06
CA VAL A 182 3.14 -8.78 -13.32
C VAL A 182 2.72 -9.81 -14.36
N GLN A 183 1.40 -9.95 -14.52
CA GLN A 183 0.76 -10.96 -15.35
C GLN A 183 1.15 -10.93 -16.85
N ASN A 184 1.98 -9.97 -17.27
CA ASN A 184 2.44 -9.80 -18.64
C ASN A 184 3.93 -10.12 -18.87
N SER A 185 4.69 -10.52 -17.84
CA SER A 185 6.05 -10.98 -18.07
C SER A 185 6.01 -12.47 -18.44
N ASN A 186 6.71 -12.85 -19.49
CA ASN A 186 7.00 -14.26 -19.79
C ASN A 186 7.96 -14.88 -18.76
N TYR A 187 8.26 -14.17 -17.68
CA TYR A 187 9.13 -14.59 -16.60
C TYR A 187 8.27 -15.15 -15.46
N SER A 188 8.72 -16.24 -14.83
CA SER A 188 8.09 -16.69 -13.60
C SER A 188 8.18 -15.56 -12.57
N PRO A 189 7.10 -15.23 -11.83
CA PRO A 189 7.12 -14.21 -10.77
C PRO A 189 8.23 -14.45 -9.75
N ASP A 190 8.73 -15.68 -9.64
CA ASP A 190 9.79 -16.10 -8.71
C ASP A 190 11.18 -15.54 -9.05
N VAL A 191 11.40 -14.95 -10.23
CA VAL A 191 12.75 -14.65 -10.74
C VAL A 191 13.02 -13.13 -10.88
N GLU A 192 12.00 -12.28 -10.77
CA GLU A 192 12.19 -10.85 -10.99
C GLU A 192 12.85 -10.17 -9.78
N ALA A 193 13.98 -9.51 -10.03
CA ALA A 193 14.67 -8.68 -9.05
C ALA A 193 13.80 -7.46 -8.72
N THR A 194 13.49 -7.28 -7.45
CA THR A 194 12.68 -6.18 -6.93
C THR A 194 13.49 -5.36 -5.94
N TRP A 195 13.34 -4.04 -6.02
CA TRP A 195 13.90 -3.08 -5.06
C TRP A 195 12.78 -2.55 -4.18
N LEU A 196 12.92 -2.76 -2.87
CA LEU A 196 12.01 -2.26 -1.86
C LEU A 196 12.71 -1.18 -1.03
N VAL A 197 12.03 -0.07 -0.79
CA VAL A 197 12.62 1.09 -0.12
C VAL A 197 11.84 1.41 1.15
N ILE A 198 12.55 1.72 2.22
CA ILE A 198 12.00 2.33 3.43
C ILE A 198 12.66 3.70 3.56
N SER A 199 11.96 4.74 3.15
CA SER A 199 12.43 6.12 3.24
C SER A 199 12.10 6.76 4.59
N ASN A 200 11.16 6.18 5.33
CA ASN A 200 10.76 6.63 6.65
C ASN A 200 10.35 5.43 7.51
N GLY A 201 10.58 5.54 8.81
CA GLY A 201 10.33 4.49 9.79
C GLY A 201 10.61 5.01 11.20
N LYS A 202 10.51 4.14 12.19
CA LYS A 202 10.62 4.50 13.61
C LYS A 202 11.39 3.44 14.37
N TRP A 203 12.22 3.89 15.31
CA TRP A 203 12.76 3.01 16.35
C TRP A 203 11.64 2.67 17.35
N ILE A 204 11.24 1.40 17.35
CA ILE A 204 10.18 0.88 18.24
C ILE A 204 10.77 0.25 19.52
N SER A 205 12.08 -0.01 19.50
CA SER A 205 12.92 -0.25 20.67
C SER A 205 14.34 0.26 20.37
N PRO A 206 15.26 0.33 21.35
CA PRO A 206 16.63 0.75 21.08
C PRO A 206 17.37 -0.11 20.05
N THR A 207 16.91 -1.33 19.81
CA THR A 207 17.54 -2.28 18.88
C THR A 207 16.70 -2.57 17.65
N GLU A 208 15.49 -2.00 17.52
CA GLU A 208 14.55 -2.39 16.47
C GLU A 208 13.96 -1.18 15.75
N PHE A 209 14.15 -1.16 14.44
CA PHE A 209 13.61 -0.16 13.53
C PHE A 209 12.50 -0.79 12.67
N GLN A 210 11.36 -0.12 12.57
CA GLN A 210 10.24 -0.54 11.74
C GLN A 210 9.93 0.52 10.68
N GLY A 211 9.60 0.09 9.46
CA GLY A 211 9.06 0.99 8.44
C GLY A 211 8.24 0.29 7.38
N VAL A 212 7.48 1.08 6.62
CA VAL A 212 6.73 0.60 5.46
C VAL A 212 7.72 0.46 4.29
N MET A 213 7.70 -0.72 3.67
CA MET A 213 8.40 -0.97 2.42
C MET A 213 7.59 -0.40 1.27
N TYR A 214 8.24 0.25 0.32
CA TYR A 214 7.62 0.76 -0.90
C TYR A 214 8.31 0.18 -2.13
N THR A 215 7.53 -0.15 -3.15
CA THR A 215 8.03 -0.21 -4.53
C THR A 215 7.97 1.19 -5.12
N THR A 216 8.97 1.57 -5.92
CA THR A 216 9.00 2.88 -6.56
C THR A 216 9.09 2.77 -8.07
N ILE A 217 8.37 3.64 -8.77
CA ILE A 217 8.46 3.84 -10.22
C ILE A 217 8.83 5.31 -10.45
N GLY A 218 9.66 5.58 -11.46
CA GLY A 218 10.09 6.93 -11.80
C GLY A 218 10.26 7.11 -13.31
N GLY A 219 10.65 8.33 -13.70
CA GLY A 219 11.01 8.63 -15.09
C GLY A 219 12.29 7.88 -15.55
N PRO A 220 12.59 7.88 -16.86
CA PRO A 220 13.81 7.25 -17.37
C PRO A 220 15.07 7.83 -16.72
N TYR A 221 16.06 6.98 -16.45
CA TYR A 221 17.30 7.34 -15.76
C TYR A 221 18.00 8.59 -16.32
N ALA A 222 18.00 8.75 -17.65
CA ALA A 222 18.67 9.87 -18.34
C ALA A 222 17.77 11.10 -18.58
N SER A 223 16.54 11.13 -18.03
CA SER A 223 15.62 12.26 -18.17
C SER A 223 15.74 13.22 -16.98
N PRO A 224 15.42 14.53 -17.16
CA PRO A 224 15.23 15.43 -16.02
C PRO A 224 14.22 14.88 -15.03
N TRP A 225 14.43 15.16 -13.73
CA TRP A 225 13.49 14.78 -12.69
C TRP A 225 12.12 15.40 -12.94
N ASP A 226 11.09 14.56 -12.87
CA ASP A 226 9.70 14.94 -13.04
C ASP A 226 8.88 14.25 -11.95
N ALA A 227 8.51 15.02 -10.92
CA ALA A 227 7.80 14.50 -9.76
C ALA A 227 6.44 13.88 -10.12
N SER A 228 5.83 14.29 -11.24
CA SER A 228 4.56 13.71 -11.70
C SER A 228 4.69 12.28 -12.21
N LYS A 229 5.92 11.84 -12.49
CA LYS A 229 6.25 10.46 -12.92
C LYS A 229 6.74 9.59 -11.77
N PHE A 230 6.97 10.16 -10.58
CA PHE A 230 7.36 9.40 -9.42
C PHE A 230 6.13 8.83 -8.72
N TYR A 231 6.18 7.52 -8.46
CA TYR A 231 5.14 6.81 -7.75
C TYR A 231 5.77 5.88 -6.72
N ALA A 232 5.21 5.86 -5.51
CA ALA A 232 5.58 4.94 -4.45
C ALA A 232 4.34 4.17 -3.99
N SER A 233 4.36 2.85 -4.15
CA SER A 233 3.29 1.97 -3.69
C SER A 233 3.72 1.24 -2.43
N PRO A 234 2.95 1.28 -1.33
CA PRO A 234 3.28 0.53 -0.14
C PRO A 234 3.17 -0.97 -0.41
N PHE A 235 4.20 -1.70 -0.02
CA PHE A 235 4.39 -3.12 -0.33
C PHE A 235 4.25 -4.03 0.88
N GLY A 236 4.47 -3.49 2.08
CA GLY A 236 4.49 -4.25 3.32
C GLY A 236 5.14 -3.47 4.45
N VAL A 237 5.45 -4.16 5.54
CA VAL A 237 6.17 -3.60 6.69
C VAL A 237 7.41 -4.46 6.94
N MET A 238 8.52 -3.83 7.30
CA MET A 238 9.75 -4.52 7.68
C MET A 238 10.20 -4.06 9.06
N ASN A 239 10.62 -5.03 9.88
CA ASN A 239 11.37 -4.81 11.10
C ASN A 239 12.84 -5.19 10.88
N LEU A 240 13.74 -4.34 11.36
CA LEU A 240 15.18 -4.57 11.42
C LEU A 240 15.61 -4.55 12.88
N ARG A 241 15.89 -5.74 13.42
CA ARG A 241 16.39 -5.90 14.78
C ARG A 241 17.90 -6.09 14.77
N PHE A 242 18.62 -5.05 15.17
CA PHE A 242 20.07 -5.08 15.30
C PHE A 242 20.47 -5.79 16.59
N THR A 243 21.35 -6.78 16.48
CA THR A 243 21.95 -7.44 17.66
C THR A 243 23.31 -6.83 17.98
N ASP A 244 24.00 -6.34 16.96
CA ASP A 244 25.14 -5.44 17.03
C ASP A 244 25.22 -4.58 15.76
N ARG A 245 26.36 -3.93 15.50
CA ARG A 245 26.57 -3.03 14.33
C ARG A 245 26.77 -3.76 12.99
N ASN A 246 26.97 -5.07 13.05
CA ASN A 246 27.33 -5.95 11.94
C ASN A 246 26.28 -7.06 11.72
N LEU A 247 25.31 -7.22 12.61
CA LEU A 247 24.31 -8.28 12.54
C LEU A 247 22.90 -7.75 12.76
N VAL A 248 22.02 -8.01 11.79
CA VAL A 248 20.61 -7.61 11.82
C VAL A 248 19.70 -8.80 11.52
N ASP A 249 18.67 -8.98 12.34
CA ASP A 249 17.55 -9.86 12.06
C ASP A 249 16.48 -9.05 11.33
N MET A 250 16.28 -9.37 10.06
CA MET A 250 15.24 -8.79 9.22
C MET A 250 13.98 -9.64 9.28
N ASP A 251 12.84 -8.97 9.40
CA ASP A 251 11.52 -9.57 9.34
C ASP A 251 10.58 -8.70 8.51
N ALA A 252 10.30 -9.15 7.29
CA ALA A 252 9.45 -8.45 6.33
C ALA A 252 8.10 -9.16 6.18
N GLN A 253 7.01 -8.42 6.30
CA GLN A 253 5.66 -8.89 6.03
C GLN A 253 5.09 -8.18 4.80
N PHE A 254 4.74 -8.95 3.79
CA PHE A 254 4.19 -8.46 2.53
C PHE A 254 2.68 -8.24 2.63
N ALA A 255 2.23 -7.10 2.14
CA ALA A 255 0.84 -6.70 2.25
C ALA A 255 -0.07 -7.49 1.29
N TYR A 256 0.41 -7.79 0.08
CA TYR A 256 -0.41 -8.33 -1.00
C TYR A 256 -0.89 -9.78 -0.78
N ASN A 257 -0.12 -10.60 -0.07
CA ASN A 257 -0.43 -12.01 0.20
C ASN A 257 -0.23 -12.42 1.67
N GLY A 258 0.16 -11.48 2.55
CA GLY A 258 0.47 -11.76 3.95
C GLY A 258 1.73 -12.59 4.17
N ALA A 259 2.50 -12.91 3.13
CA ALA A 259 3.72 -13.70 3.25
C ALA A 259 4.75 -12.97 4.11
N ARG A 260 5.59 -13.76 4.80
CA ARG A 260 6.60 -13.25 5.73
C ARG A 260 7.96 -13.80 5.35
N LYS A 261 8.99 -12.94 5.33
CA LYS A 261 10.38 -13.31 5.07
C LYS A 261 11.24 -12.89 6.26
N GLN A 262 11.84 -13.88 6.91
CA GLN A 262 12.74 -13.69 8.05
C GLN A 262 14.14 -14.12 7.65
N LYS A 263 15.13 -13.25 7.90
CA LYS A 263 16.53 -13.50 7.58
C LYS A 263 17.45 -12.87 8.62
N ARG A 264 18.53 -13.57 8.93
CA ARG A 264 19.68 -12.99 9.63
C ARG A 264 20.69 -12.53 8.60
N LEU A 265 21.05 -11.25 8.65
CA LEU A 265 21.94 -10.61 7.69
C LEU A 265 23.20 -10.12 8.39
N SER A 266 24.34 -10.41 7.78
CA SER A 266 25.65 -9.93 8.23
C SER A 266 26.11 -8.78 7.34
N ARG A 267 26.73 -7.77 7.95
CA ARG A 267 27.30 -6.64 7.25
C ARG A 267 28.52 -7.08 6.45
N LEU A 268 28.57 -6.70 5.18
CA LEU A 268 29.73 -6.88 4.32
C LEU A 268 30.91 -6.06 4.86
N PRO A 269 32.08 -6.68 5.12
CA PRO A 269 33.28 -5.95 5.48
C PRO A 269 33.79 -5.17 4.27
N PHE A 270 34.10 -3.90 4.45
CA PHE A 270 34.71 -3.02 3.45
C PHE A 270 35.88 -2.26 4.04
#